data_AF-A0A4Y2WN33-F1
#
_entry.id   AF-A0A4Y2WN33-F1
#
_cell.length_a   1.000
_cell.length_b   1.000
_cell.length_c   1.000
_cell.angle_alpha   90.00
_cell.angle_beta   90.00
_cell.angle_gamma   90.00
#
_symmetry.space_group_name_H-M   'P 1'
#
loop_
_entity.id
_entity.type
_entity.pdbx_description
1 polymer ?
#
loop_
_entity_poly.entity_id
_entity_poly.type
_entity_poly.pdbx_seq_one_letter_code
_entity_poly.pdbx_strand_id
1 'polypeptide(L)'
;TEEVFTTLYQSIAEKYGKHLTWSQRAQSMGRPADEAVGFMIRELNLPISVQDFHHIARSEFHERTRDGLVGCKLKPGKSYL
;
A
#
# COMPACT_ATOMS: atom_id res chain seq x y z
N THR A 1 9.92 3.52 7.49
CA THR A 1 9.57 2.80 6.25
C THR A 1 8.30 1.99 6.39
N GLU A 2 8.03 1.30 7.50
CA GLU A 2 6.83 0.46 7.65
C GLU A 2 5.54 1.22 8.03
N GLU A 3 5.66 2.32 8.80
CA GLU A 3 4.53 3.13 9.23
C GLU A 3 3.80 3.79 8.06
N VAL A 4 4.54 4.36 7.10
CA VAL A 4 3.98 4.99 5.91
C VAL A 4 3.11 4.02 5.11
N PHE A 5 3.55 2.77 4.95
CA PHE A 5 2.75 1.75 4.28
C PHE A 5 1.49 1.45 5.08
N THR A 6 1.58 1.23 6.40
CA THR A 6 0.41 0.98 7.25
C THR A 6 -0.63 2.08 7.13
N THR A 7 -0.22 3.35 7.18
CA THR A 7 -1.13 4.50 7.03
C THR A 7 -1.73 4.59 5.62
N LEU A 8 -0.95 4.25 4.59
CA LEU A 8 -1.41 4.19 3.20
C LEU A 8 -2.48 3.10 3.01
N TYR A 9 -2.21 1.90 3.52
CA TYR A 9 -3.13 0.77 3.47
C TYR A 9 -4.43 1.05 4.23
N GLN A 10 -4.33 1.63 5.42
CA GLN A 10 -5.47 2.09 6.21
C GLN A 10 -6.28 3.13 5.42
N SER A 11 -5.63 4.14 4.85
CA SER A 11 -6.31 5.20 4.10
C SER A 11 -7.05 4.66 2.86
N ILE A 12 -6.46 3.69 2.16
CA ILE A 12 -7.14 3.04 1.02
C ILE A 12 -8.31 2.20 1.50
N ALA A 13 -8.15 1.40 2.56
CA ALA A 13 -9.23 0.60 3.13
C ALA A 13 -10.42 1.47 3.57
N GLU A 14 -10.15 2.63 4.18
CA GLU A 14 -11.18 3.58 4.61
C GLU A 14 -12.02 4.13 3.45
N LYS A 15 -11.43 4.33 2.27
CA LYS A 15 -12.18 4.72 1.05
C LYS A 15 -13.27 3.71 0.67
N TYR A 16 -13.11 2.45 1.10
CA TYR A 16 -14.09 1.38 0.89
C TYR A 16 -14.89 1.03 2.15
N GLY A 17 -14.81 1.87 3.21
CA GLY A 17 -15.47 1.61 4.49
C GLY A 17 -14.91 0.41 5.26
N LYS A 18 -13.65 0.06 5.01
CA LYS A 18 -12.95 -1.05 5.69
C LYS A 18 -11.86 -0.51 6.60
N HIS A 19 -11.56 -1.23 7.67
CA HIS A 19 -10.49 -0.88 8.59
C HIS A 19 -9.45 -2.00 8.64
N LEU A 20 -8.17 -1.61 8.58
CA LEU A 20 -7.07 -2.53 8.72
C LEU A 20 -6.78 -2.78 10.19
N THR A 21 -6.97 -4.02 10.64
CA THR A 21 -6.61 -4.41 12.00
C THR A 21 -5.12 -4.74 12.11
N TRP A 22 -4.57 -4.61 13.33
CA TRP A 22 -3.19 -5.01 13.60
C TRP A 22 -2.93 -6.48 13.24
N SER A 23 -3.87 -7.40 13.49
CA SER A 23 -3.73 -8.82 13.15
C SER A 23 -3.59 -9.06 11.64
N GLN A 24 -4.37 -8.34 10.83
CA GLN A 24 -4.25 -8.39 9.36
C GLN A 24 -2.94 -7.78 8.88
N ARG A 25 -2.50 -6.69 9.53
CA ARG A 25 -1.20 -6.08 9.26
C ARG A 25 -0.06 -7.03 9.59
N ALA A 26 -0.11 -7.71 10.73
CA ALA A 26 0.91 -8.67 11.16
C ALA A 26 1.05 -9.83 10.17
N GLN A 27 -0.05 -10.31 9.58
CA GLN A 27 -0.03 -11.36 8.57
C GLN A 27 0.55 -10.91 7.22
N SER A 28 0.53 -9.60 6.93
CA SER A 28 1.13 -9.03 5.72
C SER A 28 2.59 -8.61 5.90
N MET A 29 3.09 -8.53 7.15
CA MET A 29 4.51 -8.27 7.43
C MET A 29 5.38 -9.47 7.01
N GLY A 30 6.56 -9.18 6.46
CA GLY A 30 7.48 -10.22 5.94
C GLY A 30 7.10 -10.81 4.58
N ARG A 31 5.93 -10.46 4.03
CA ARG A 31 5.52 -10.85 2.67
C ARG A 31 5.97 -9.81 1.63
N PRO A 32 6.19 -10.23 0.37
CA PRO A 32 6.34 -9.28 -0.73
C PRO A 32 5.07 -8.44 -0.89
N ALA A 33 5.23 -7.21 -1.38
CA ALA A 33 4.15 -6.22 -1.42
C ALA A 33 2.91 -6.70 -2.17
N ASP A 34 3.08 -7.41 -3.29
CA ASP A 34 1.97 -7.92 -4.12
C ASP A 34 1.14 -8.98 -3.37
N GLU A 35 1.80 -9.91 -2.68
CA GLU A 35 1.12 -10.91 -1.83
C GLU A 35 0.43 -10.27 -0.62
N ALA A 36 1.07 -9.28 0.02
CA ALA A 36 0.49 -8.54 1.11
C ALA A 36 -0.79 -7.81 0.68
N VAL A 37 -0.75 -7.12 -0.47
CA VAL A 37 -1.92 -6.44 -1.06
C VAL A 37 -3.01 -7.45 -1.41
N GLY A 38 -2.66 -8.54 -2.08
CA GLY A 38 -3.62 -9.58 -2.46
C GLY A 38 -4.29 -10.23 -1.25
N PHE A 39 -3.54 -10.48 -0.18
CA PHE A 39 -4.09 -10.94 1.09
C PHE A 39 -5.08 -9.92 1.67
N MET A 40 -4.73 -8.63 1.71
CA MET A 40 -5.60 -7.61 2.29
C MET A 40 -6.84 -7.31 1.47
N ILE A 41 -6.75 -7.33 0.13
CA ILE A 41 -7.93 -7.22 -0.74
C ILE A 41 -8.91 -8.36 -0.47
N ARG A 42 -8.41 -9.59 -0.30
CA ARG A 42 -9.24 -10.75 0.02
C ARG A 42 -9.84 -10.64 1.43
N GLU A 43 -9.04 -10.34 2.43
CA GLU A 43 -9.47 -10.18 3.84
C GLU A 43 -10.49 -9.07 4.02
N LEU A 44 -10.24 -7.90 3.43
CA LEU A 44 -11.12 -6.74 3.54
C LEU A 44 -12.27 -6.80 2.52
N ASN A 45 -12.28 -7.78 1.63
CA ASN A 45 -13.23 -7.95 0.54
C ASN A 45 -13.37 -6.66 -0.30
N LEU A 46 -12.24 -6.09 -0.70
CA LEU A 46 -12.21 -4.86 -1.47
C LEU A 46 -12.59 -5.15 -2.93
N PRO A 47 -13.49 -4.36 -3.54
CA PRO A 47 -13.90 -4.54 -4.94
C PRO A 47 -12.85 -3.94 -5.92
N ILE A 48 -11.57 -4.22 -5.70
CA ILE A 48 -10.46 -3.76 -6.54
C ILE A 48 -9.43 -4.86 -6.77
N SER A 49 -8.65 -4.73 -7.86
CA SER A 49 -7.54 -5.64 -8.15
C SER A 49 -6.25 -5.21 -7.45
N VAL A 50 -5.31 -6.15 -7.29
CA VAL A 50 -3.97 -5.87 -6.74
C VAL A 50 -3.26 -4.75 -7.51
N GLN A 51 -3.39 -4.73 -8.84
CA GLN A 51 -2.81 -3.70 -9.69
C GLN A 51 -3.41 -2.30 -9.45
N ASP A 52 -4.73 -2.20 -9.35
CA ASP A 52 -5.42 -0.94 -9.01
C ASP A 52 -4.99 -0.43 -7.63
N PHE A 53 -4.87 -1.34 -6.67
CA PHE A 53 -4.37 -1.00 -5.35
C PHE A 53 -2.97 -0.40 -5.42
N HIS A 54 -2.05 -1.02 -6.17
CA HIS A 54 -0.70 -0.48 -6.37
C HIS A 54 -0.70 0.88 -7.08
N HIS A 55 -1.62 1.09 -8.03
CA HIS A 55 -1.75 2.37 -8.72
C HIS A 55 -2.18 3.49 -7.75
N ILE A 56 -3.21 3.24 -6.95
CA ILE A 56 -3.71 4.18 -5.94
C ILE A 56 -2.62 4.43 -4.88
N ALA A 57 -2.01 3.36 -4.36
CA ALA A 57 -0.93 3.44 -3.40
C ALA A 57 0.26 4.26 -3.92
N ARG A 58 0.60 4.12 -5.21
CA ARG A 58 1.66 4.91 -5.84
C ARG A 58 1.30 6.39 -5.96
N SER A 59 0.06 6.72 -6.33
CA SER A 59 -0.40 8.12 -6.38
C SER A 59 -0.37 8.75 -5.00
N GLU A 60 -0.99 8.11 -4.01
CA GLU A 60 -1.06 8.57 -2.63
C GLU A 60 0.32 8.69 -1.99
N PHE A 61 1.20 7.70 -2.23
CA PHE A 61 2.58 7.77 -1.80
C PHE A 61 3.28 8.93 -2.47
N HIS A 62 3.14 9.12 -3.78
CA HIS A 62 3.76 10.23 -4.49
C HIS A 62 3.23 11.59 -4.03
N GLU A 63 1.95 11.74 -3.73
CA GLU A 63 1.35 12.97 -3.20
C GLU A 63 1.87 13.29 -1.79
N ARG A 64 1.86 12.30 -0.88
CA ARG A 64 2.41 12.47 0.47
C ARG A 64 3.91 12.69 0.49
N THR A 65 4.61 12.05 -0.42
CA THR A 65 6.06 12.18 -0.50
C THR A 65 6.48 13.39 -1.32
N ARG A 66 5.67 13.97 -2.21
CA ARG A 66 5.98 15.26 -2.86
C ARG A 66 6.16 16.40 -1.85
N ASP A 67 5.43 16.36 -0.74
CA ASP A 67 5.59 17.29 0.39
C ASP A 67 6.87 17.02 1.22
N GLY A 68 7.43 15.80 1.14
CA GLY A 68 8.61 15.35 1.90
C GLY A 68 9.84 14.92 1.07
N LEU A 69 9.84 15.07 -0.26
CA LEU A 69 10.86 14.56 -1.20
C LEU A 69 11.62 15.66 -1.94
N VAL A 70 12.18 16.57 -1.18
CA VAL A 70 13.53 17.07 -1.48
C VAL A 70 14.54 16.04 -0.96
N GLY A 71 14.48 14.75 -1.37
CA GLY A 71 15.54 13.84 -0.91
C GLY A 71 15.48 12.32 -1.10
N CYS A 72 14.34 11.61 -1.20
CA CYS A 72 14.44 10.16 -1.45
C CYS A 72 14.71 9.88 -2.92
N LYS A 73 15.95 9.45 -3.17
CA LYS A 73 16.32 8.64 -4.33
C LYS A 73 15.44 7.37 -4.34
N LEU A 74 14.33 7.40 -5.07
CA LEU A 74 13.79 6.20 -5.68
C LEU A 74 14.95 5.53 -6.42
N LYS A 75 15.33 4.31 -6.02
CA LYS A 75 16.39 3.59 -6.72
C LYS A 75 15.96 3.42 -8.18
N PRO A 76 16.72 3.95 -9.15
CA PRO A 76 16.45 3.70 -10.56
C PRO A 76 16.77 2.22 -10.82
N GLY A 77 15.79 1.42 -11.22
CA GLY A 77 16.08 0.04 -11.63
C GLY A 77 15.05 -1.05 -11.35
N LYS A 78 13.77 -0.75 -11.09
CA LYS A 78 12.71 -1.76 -11.21
C LYS A 78 11.63 -1.27 -12.16
N SER A 79 11.87 -1.50 -13.45
CA SER A 79 10.81 -1.56 -14.45
C SER A 79 9.90 -2.72 -14.06
N TYR A 80 8.65 -2.42 -13.73
CA TYR A 80 7.59 -3.42 -13.73
C TYR A 80 7.23 -3.66 -15.20
N LEU A 81 7.86 -4.66 -15.80
CA LEU A 81 7.51 -5.29 -17.08
C LEU A 81 7.65 -6.81 -16.89
#